data_AF-A0A820L4V2-F1
#
_entry.id   AF-A0A820L4V2-F1
#
_cell.length_a   1.000
_cell.length_b   1.000
_cell.length_c   1.000
_cell.angle_alpha   90.00
_cell.angle_beta   90.00
_cell.angle_gamma   90.00
#
_symmetry.space_group_name_H-M   'P 1'
#
loop_
_entity.id
_entity.type
_entity.pdbx_description
1 polymer ?
#
loop_
_entity_poly.entity_id
_entity_poly.type
_entity_poly.pdbx_seq_one_letter_code
_entity_poly.pdbx_strand_id
1 'polypeptide(L)'
;MTVYVDDVLTSLLGFCCFFGTIKFIKFIRFNKSLIIFVQTLKYVTKDIISFSFMFSIVFMSFLALFYLLFNSNIESCSSLLSTSQMLFEITLMSFDATDFTGADPFLGPFCFSIFIIIVVFICLSMFMSILNDGFHHVELNSIEDQQILSYMLKKFLNWTHLRRPNVEETYEIRDSRMHSQYVDPIENFPDKIDQLLEALDRVY
;
A
#
# COMPACT_ATOMS: atom_id res chain seq x y z
N MET A 1 -8.60 50.78 -9.67
CA MET A 1 -7.82 50.50 -8.45
C MET A 1 -8.47 49.41 -7.60
N THR A 2 -9.79 49.47 -7.37
CA THR A 2 -10.54 48.45 -6.62
C THR A 2 -10.47 47.05 -7.27
N VAL A 3 -10.68 46.94 -8.59
CA VAL A 3 -10.61 45.64 -9.31
C VAL A 3 -9.27 44.91 -9.14
N TYR A 4 -8.15 45.64 -9.19
CA TYR A 4 -6.82 45.04 -8.97
C TYR A 4 -6.63 44.56 -7.53
N VAL A 5 -7.17 45.31 -6.56
CA VAL A 5 -7.12 44.91 -5.15
C VAL A 5 -7.98 43.66 -4.93
N ASP A 6 -9.15 43.56 -5.58
CA ASP A 6 -10.03 42.39 -5.49
C ASP A 6 -9.39 41.13 -6.11
N ASP A 7 -8.70 41.24 -7.25
CA ASP A 7 -7.96 40.13 -7.87
C ASP A 7 -6.81 39.62 -6.99
N VAL A 8 -6.05 40.55 -6.39
CA VAL A 8 -4.95 40.21 -5.48
C VAL A 8 -5.49 39.60 -4.19
N LEU A 9 -6.59 40.13 -3.64
CA LEU A 9 -7.25 39.56 -2.45
C LEU A 9 -7.77 38.15 -2.73
N THR A 10 -8.37 37.91 -3.89
CA THR A 10 -8.85 36.58 -4.30
C THR A 10 -7.69 35.59 -4.44
N SER A 11 -6.57 36.03 -5.04
CA SER A 11 -5.34 35.22 -5.14
C SER A 11 -4.77 34.87 -3.77
N LEU A 12 -4.72 35.84 -2.85
CA LEU A 12 -4.24 35.64 -1.47
C LEU A 12 -5.18 34.74 -0.65
N LEU A 13 -6.49 34.89 -0.81
CA LEU A 13 -7.49 34.02 -0.19
C LEU A 13 -7.36 32.59 -0.70
N GLY A 14 -7.16 32.40 -2.01
CA GLY A 14 -6.85 31.10 -2.60
C GLY A 14 -5.59 30.47 -2.01
N PHE A 15 -4.52 31.25 -1.87
CA PHE A 15 -3.27 30.80 -1.25
C PHE A 15 -3.46 30.44 0.23
N CYS A 16 -4.22 31.24 0.98
CA CYS A 16 -4.55 30.96 2.38
C CYS A 16 -5.39 29.68 2.51
N CYS A 17 -6.39 29.49 1.65
CA CYS A 17 -7.20 28.26 1.61
C CYS A 17 -6.35 27.04 1.25
N PHE A 18 -5.40 27.17 0.31
CA PHE A 18 -4.47 26.12 -0.05
C PHE A 18 -3.60 25.71 1.15
N PHE A 19 -3.01 26.67 1.86
CA PHE A 19 -2.24 26.41 3.08
C PHE A 19 -3.11 25.83 4.20
N GLY A 20 -4.34 26.31 4.34
CA GLY A 20 -5.35 25.76 5.25
C GLY A 20 -5.63 24.29 4.94
N THR A 21 -5.76 23.95 3.67
CA THR A 21 -5.99 22.58 3.18
C THR A 21 -4.78 21.68 3.45
N ILE A 22 -3.56 22.16 3.23
CA ILE A 22 -2.32 21.42 3.60
C ILE A 22 -2.28 21.16 5.11
N LYS A 23 -2.61 22.17 5.93
CA LYS A 23 -2.73 22.00 7.38
C LYS A 23 -3.82 21.00 7.77
N PHE A 24 -4.94 21.00 7.05
CA PHE A 24 -6.03 20.05 7.25
C PHE A 24 -5.60 18.60 6.94
N ILE A 25 -4.81 18.38 5.89
CA ILE A 25 -4.19 17.07 5.60
C ILE A 25 -3.31 16.60 6.78
N LYS A 26 -2.61 17.53 7.44
CA LYS A 26 -1.84 17.22 8.66
C LYS A 26 -2.74 16.84 9.85
N PHE A 27 -3.95 17.39 9.93
CA PHE A 27 -4.96 17.03 10.93
C PHE A 27 -5.62 15.68 10.62
N ILE A 28 -5.80 15.32 9.35
CA ILE A 28 -6.31 14.01 8.91
C ILE A 28 -5.40 12.83 9.32
N ARG A 29 -4.15 13.10 9.73
CA ARG A 29 -3.23 12.11 10.32
C ARG A 29 -3.74 11.46 11.61
N PHE A 30 -4.92 11.78 12.13
CA PHE A 30 -5.56 10.99 13.19
C PHE A 30 -6.13 9.64 12.69
N ASN A 31 -6.26 9.45 11.37
CA ASN A 31 -6.69 8.18 10.79
C ASN A 31 -5.49 7.23 10.62
N LYS A 32 -5.53 6.05 11.27
CA LYS A 32 -4.48 5.02 11.23
C LYS A 32 -4.13 4.58 9.80
N SER A 33 -5.11 4.42 8.91
CA SER A 33 -4.87 4.01 7.51
C SER A 33 -4.07 5.04 6.74
N LEU A 34 -4.32 6.34 6.98
CA LEU A 34 -3.60 7.42 6.33
C LEU A 34 -2.21 7.66 6.92
N ILE A 35 -2.00 7.37 8.21
CA ILE A 35 -0.66 7.36 8.82
C ILE A 35 0.22 6.30 8.15
N ILE A 36 -0.30 5.10 7.93
CA ILE A 36 0.44 3.99 7.29
C ILE A 36 0.81 4.37 5.84
N PHE A 37 -0.09 5.00 5.09
CA PHE A 37 0.20 5.53 3.75
C PHE A 37 1.32 6.57 3.77
N VAL A 38 1.25 7.54 4.68
CA VAL A 38 2.27 8.60 4.80
C VAL A 38 3.62 8.04 5.25
N GLN A 39 3.62 7.05 6.16
CA GLN A 39 4.84 6.35 6.58
C GLN A 39 5.45 5.55 5.44
N THR A 40 4.62 4.87 4.65
CA THR A 40 5.03 4.15 3.44
C THR A 40 5.71 5.09 2.46
N LEU A 41 5.03 6.19 2.10
CA LEU A 41 5.60 7.22 1.22
C LEU A 41 6.91 7.77 1.76
N LYS A 42 7.02 8.01 3.07
CA LYS A 42 8.24 8.49 3.71
C LYS A 42 9.39 7.49 3.60
N TYR A 43 9.10 6.19 3.75
CA TYR A 43 10.08 5.12 3.61
C TYR A 43 10.61 5.04 2.18
N VAL A 44 9.71 5.00 1.20
CA VAL A 44 10.09 4.89 -0.23
C VAL A 44 10.47 6.22 -0.89
N THR A 45 10.51 7.34 -0.14
CA THR A 45 10.77 8.67 -0.71
C THR A 45 12.08 8.70 -1.47
N LYS A 46 13.12 8.02 -0.98
CA LYS A 46 14.43 7.96 -1.64
C LYS A 46 14.34 7.28 -3.01
N ASP A 47 13.60 6.18 -3.09
CA ASP A 47 13.43 5.41 -4.33
C ASP A 47 12.50 6.12 -5.31
N ILE A 48 11.43 6.75 -4.81
CA ILE A 48 10.55 7.62 -5.59
C ILE A 48 11.32 8.80 -6.19
N ILE A 49 12.23 9.43 -5.46
CA ILE A 49 13.04 10.55 -5.98
C ILE A 49 13.94 10.06 -7.12
N SER A 50 14.60 8.92 -6.94
CA SER A 50 15.45 8.32 -7.98
C SER A 50 14.62 7.94 -9.23
N PHE A 51 13.47 7.31 -9.03
CA PHE A 51 12.52 6.99 -10.09
C PHE A 51 11.99 8.23 -10.80
N SER A 52 11.66 9.29 -10.06
CA SER A 52 11.18 10.56 -10.61
C SER A 52 12.21 11.23 -11.53
N PHE A 53 13.50 11.14 -11.18
CA PHE A 53 14.57 11.64 -12.05
C PHE A 53 14.65 10.85 -13.36
N MET A 54 14.59 9.52 -13.30
CA MET A 54 14.56 8.65 -14.49
C MET A 54 13.32 8.91 -15.36
N PHE A 55 12.14 8.99 -14.72
CA PHE A 55 10.88 9.31 -15.37
C PHE A 55 10.94 10.66 -16.07
N SER A 56 11.49 11.69 -15.42
CA SER A 56 11.58 13.05 -15.97
C SER A 56 12.41 13.09 -17.26
N ILE A 57 13.50 12.32 -17.35
CA ILE A 57 14.32 12.25 -18.57
C ILE A 57 13.54 11.62 -19.73
N VAL A 58 12.88 10.49 -19.47
CA VAL A 58 12.06 9.80 -20.48
C VAL A 58 10.89 10.69 -20.90
N PHE A 59 10.18 11.27 -19.94
CA PHE A 59 9.06 12.16 -20.17
C PHE A 59 9.46 13.40 -20.98
N MET A 60 10.59 14.04 -20.65
CA MET A 60 11.10 15.18 -21.42
C MET A 60 11.51 14.80 -22.84
N SER A 61 12.04 13.59 -23.04
CA SER A 61 12.39 13.10 -24.38
C SER A 61 11.14 12.95 -25.26
N PHE A 62 10.07 12.37 -24.72
CA PHE A 62 8.78 12.29 -25.42
C PHE A 62 8.10 13.65 -25.54
N LEU A 63 8.22 14.54 -24.55
CA LEU A 63 7.71 15.91 -24.64
C LEU A 63 8.34 16.67 -25.80
N ALA A 64 9.66 16.62 -25.93
CA ALA A 64 10.36 17.26 -27.04
C ALA A 64 10.00 16.60 -28.39
N LEU A 65 9.87 15.27 -28.42
CA LEU A 65 9.46 14.55 -29.64
C LEU A 65 8.05 14.94 -30.09
N PHE A 66 7.06 14.88 -29.20
CA PHE A 66 5.67 15.21 -29.51
C PHE A 66 5.52 16.69 -29.87
N TYR A 67 6.21 17.57 -29.15
CA TYR A 67 6.27 18.98 -29.50
C TYR A 67 6.80 19.15 -30.93
N LEU A 68 7.95 18.57 -31.27
CA LEU A 68 8.52 18.75 -32.61
C LEU A 68 7.63 18.14 -33.71
N LEU A 69 7.04 16.98 -33.45
CA LEU A 69 6.29 16.22 -34.46
C LEU A 69 4.87 16.76 -34.71
N PHE A 70 4.20 17.30 -33.68
CA PHE A 70 2.81 17.73 -33.77
C PHE A 70 2.56 19.22 -33.53
N ASN A 71 3.59 20.04 -33.25
CA ASN A 71 3.43 21.48 -32.98
C ASN A 71 2.68 22.24 -34.08
N SER A 72 2.79 21.82 -35.35
CA SER A 72 2.06 22.48 -36.45
C SER A 72 0.65 21.94 -36.70
N ASN A 73 0.31 20.77 -36.15
CA ASN A 73 -0.90 20.03 -36.52
C ASN A 73 -1.95 20.00 -35.39
N ILE A 74 -1.52 20.11 -34.12
CA ILE A 74 -2.40 20.01 -32.95
C ILE A 74 -2.20 21.25 -32.07
N GLU A 75 -3.27 21.98 -31.75
CA GLU A 75 -3.19 23.20 -30.91
C GLU A 75 -2.61 22.91 -29.52
N SER A 76 -2.94 21.75 -28.95
CA SER A 76 -2.39 21.28 -27.68
C SER A 76 -0.87 21.06 -27.73
N CYS A 77 -0.25 20.99 -28.91
CA CYS A 77 1.20 20.96 -29.10
C CYS A 77 1.85 22.33 -29.38
N SER A 78 1.10 23.43 -29.32
CA SER A 78 1.60 24.77 -29.67
C SER A 78 2.71 25.28 -28.72
N SER A 79 2.64 24.91 -27.44
CA SER A 79 3.65 25.26 -26.45
C SER A 79 4.13 24.03 -25.70
N LEU A 80 5.35 24.06 -25.16
CA LEU A 80 5.87 22.98 -24.32
C LEU A 80 4.98 22.73 -23.09
N LEU A 81 4.39 23.78 -22.52
CA LEU A 81 3.50 23.66 -21.37
C LEU A 81 2.19 22.96 -21.77
N SER A 82 1.55 23.39 -22.86
CA SER A 82 0.35 22.75 -23.40
C SER A 82 0.61 21.30 -23.81
N THR A 83 1.77 21.02 -24.41
CA THR A 83 2.16 19.65 -24.81
C THR A 83 2.35 18.77 -23.57
N SER A 84 2.93 19.32 -22.49
CA SER A 84 3.07 18.57 -21.25
C SER A 84 1.72 18.27 -20.58
N GLN A 85 0.76 19.21 -20.64
CA GLN A 85 -0.61 18.98 -20.19
C GLN A 85 -1.26 17.85 -20.99
N MET A 86 -1.16 17.90 -22.32
CA MET A 86 -1.64 16.82 -23.19
C MET A 86 -1.00 15.47 -22.83
N LEU A 87 0.32 15.40 -22.65
CA LEU A 87 0.98 14.15 -22.27
C LEU A 87 0.51 13.62 -20.91
N PHE A 88 0.16 14.49 -19.96
CA PHE A 88 -0.47 14.07 -18.70
C PHE A 88 -1.89 13.54 -18.91
N GLU A 89 -2.70 14.17 -19.77
CA GLU A 89 -4.02 13.68 -20.13
C GLU A 89 -3.96 12.30 -20.79
N ILE A 90 -2.97 12.07 -21.67
CA ILE A 90 -2.69 10.77 -22.27
C ILE A 90 -2.26 9.75 -21.20
N THR A 91 -1.43 10.15 -20.26
CA THR A 91 -0.99 9.28 -19.15
C THR A 91 -2.17 8.87 -18.26
N LEU A 92 -3.13 9.77 -18.05
CA LEU A 92 -4.40 9.51 -17.33
C LEU A 92 -5.42 8.73 -18.18
N MET A 93 -5.08 8.37 -19.43
CA MET A 93 -5.98 7.78 -20.43
C MET A 93 -7.26 8.60 -20.68
N SER A 94 -7.19 9.92 -20.46
CA SER A 94 -8.32 10.84 -20.66
C SER A 94 -8.32 11.50 -22.04
N PHE A 95 -7.30 11.27 -22.86
CA PHE A 95 -7.10 11.93 -24.14
C PHE A 95 -7.54 11.04 -25.32
N ASP A 96 -8.21 11.65 -26.31
CA ASP A 96 -8.70 10.95 -27.50
C ASP A 96 -7.62 10.76 -28.56
N ALA A 97 -7.42 9.52 -29.03
CA ALA A 97 -6.42 9.21 -30.06
C ALA A 97 -6.77 9.73 -31.47
N THR A 98 -7.98 10.28 -31.64
CA THR A 98 -8.51 10.78 -32.91
C THR A 98 -7.68 11.95 -33.45
N ASP A 99 -7.16 12.80 -32.57
CA ASP A 99 -6.37 13.98 -32.93
C ASP A 99 -5.01 13.60 -33.55
N PHE A 100 -4.40 12.51 -33.08
CA PHE A 100 -3.15 11.99 -33.65
C PHE A 100 -3.34 11.30 -34.99
N THR A 101 -4.50 10.67 -35.19
CA THR A 101 -4.84 10.01 -36.46
C THR A 101 -5.10 11.04 -37.57
N GLY A 102 -5.63 12.22 -37.20
CA GLY A 102 -5.86 13.34 -38.12
C GLY A 102 -4.59 14.08 -38.55
N ALA A 103 -3.56 14.11 -37.69
CA ALA A 103 -2.27 14.75 -38.00
C ALA A 103 -1.39 13.91 -38.93
N ASP A 104 -1.11 12.65 -38.55
CA ASP A 104 -0.32 11.73 -39.35
C ASP A 104 -0.84 10.28 -39.16
N PRO A 105 -1.42 9.64 -40.19
CA PRO A 105 -2.12 8.35 -40.06
C PRO A 105 -1.24 7.19 -39.59
N PHE A 106 0.09 7.30 -39.74
CA PHE A 106 1.04 6.24 -39.40
C PHE A 106 1.91 6.61 -38.19
N LEU A 107 2.56 7.77 -38.25
CA LEU A 107 3.53 8.19 -37.23
C LEU A 107 2.86 8.60 -35.92
N GLY A 108 1.65 9.18 -36.00
CA GLY A 108 0.79 9.55 -34.87
C GLY A 108 0.50 8.38 -33.93
N PRO A 109 -0.27 7.38 -34.39
CA PRO A 109 -0.64 6.21 -33.59
C PRO A 109 0.56 5.40 -33.10
N PHE A 110 1.64 5.34 -33.89
CA PHE A 110 2.87 4.61 -33.53
C PHE A 110 3.60 5.27 -32.34
N CYS A 111 3.88 6.58 -32.43
CA CYS A 111 4.52 7.32 -31.34
C CYS A 111 3.64 7.36 -30.08
N PHE A 112 2.32 7.52 -30.25
CA PHE A 112 1.33 7.45 -29.18
C PHE A 112 1.33 6.09 -28.47
N SER A 113 1.32 4.99 -29.23
CA SER A 113 1.35 3.64 -28.66
C SER A 113 2.63 3.36 -27.89
N ILE A 114 3.79 3.76 -28.44
CA ILE A 114 5.08 3.61 -27.75
C ILE A 114 5.10 4.42 -26.45
N PHE A 115 4.60 5.65 -26.49
CA PHE A 115 4.50 6.48 -25.29
C PHE A 115 3.65 5.82 -24.21
N ILE A 116 2.47 5.30 -24.54
CA ILE A 116 1.61 4.59 -23.60
C ILE A 116 2.31 3.35 -23.03
N ILE A 117 2.93 2.52 -23.89
CA ILE A 117 3.65 1.33 -23.43
C ILE A 117 4.76 1.69 -22.44
N ILE A 118 5.56 2.70 -22.75
CA ILE A 118 6.69 3.08 -21.90
C ILE A 118 6.22 3.79 -20.63
N VAL A 119 5.40 4.82 -20.74
CA VAL A 119 5.05 5.69 -19.61
C VAL A 119 3.94 5.09 -18.77
N VAL A 120 2.86 4.62 -19.39
CA VAL A 120 1.72 4.09 -18.65
C VAL A 120 2.04 2.68 -18.17
N PHE A 121 2.43 1.76 -19.05
CA PHE A 121 2.63 0.38 -18.62
C PHE A 121 3.94 0.19 -17.85
N ILE A 122 5.08 0.67 -18.34
CA ILE A 122 6.37 0.41 -17.66
C ILE A 122 6.56 1.36 -16.46
N CYS A 123 6.50 2.68 -16.67
CA CYS A 123 6.79 3.63 -15.58
C CYS A 123 5.74 3.57 -14.46
N LEU A 124 4.42 3.55 -14.74
CA LEU A 124 3.45 3.46 -13.64
C LEU A 124 3.52 2.10 -12.93
N SER A 125 3.77 0.99 -13.62
CA SER A 125 3.94 -0.31 -12.94
C SER A 125 5.16 -0.31 -12.03
N MET A 126 6.25 0.33 -12.43
CA MET A 126 7.43 0.50 -11.57
C MET A 126 7.12 1.38 -10.36
N PHE A 127 6.39 2.49 -10.56
CA PHE A 127 5.93 3.34 -9.46
C PHE A 127 5.05 2.57 -8.47
N MET A 128 4.10 1.79 -8.98
CA MET A 128 3.24 0.91 -8.18
C MET A 128 4.05 -0.16 -7.45
N SER A 129 5.08 -0.72 -8.07
CA SER A 129 5.97 -1.69 -7.43
C SER A 129 6.73 -1.09 -6.26
N ILE A 130 7.29 0.12 -6.41
CA ILE A 130 7.98 0.84 -5.33
C ILE A 130 7.01 1.13 -4.19
N LEU A 131 5.78 1.59 -4.51
CA LEU A 131 4.75 1.81 -3.50
C LEU A 131 4.41 0.51 -2.76
N ASN A 132 4.15 -0.57 -3.48
CA ASN A 132 3.78 -1.86 -2.91
C ASN A 132 4.87 -2.42 -1.98
N ASP A 133 6.14 -2.29 -2.37
CA ASP A 133 7.28 -2.68 -1.52
C ASP A 133 7.30 -1.88 -0.21
N GLY A 134 7.12 -0.56 -0.31
CA GLY A 134 7.01 0.30 0.87
C GLY A 134 5.84 -0.05 1.77
N PHE A 135 4.69 -0.37 1.19
CA PHE A 135 3.49 -0.75 1.93
C PHE A 135 3.73 -2.04 2.72
N HIS A 136 4.28 -3.07 2.07
CA HIS A 136 4.65 -4.32 2.75
C HIS A 136 5.67 -4.09 3.86
N HIS A 137 6.65 -3.20 3.66
CA HIS A 137 7.63 -2.88 4.69
C HIS A 137 6.99 -2.25 5.93
N VAL A 138 6.10 -1.27 5.75
CA VAL A 138 5.44 -0.60 6.88
C VAL A 138 4.40 -1.50 7.55
N GLU A 139 3.69 -2.33 6.79
CA GLU A 139 2.73 -3.28 7.32
C GLU A 139 3.42 -4.34 8.20
N LEU A 140 4.54 -4.92 7.75
CA LEU A 140 5.34 -5.85 8.55
C LEU A 140 5.81 -5.24 9.87
N ASN A 141 6.38 -4.03 9.82
CA ASN A 141 6.80 -3.32 11.03
C ASN A 141 5.62 -3.01 11.95
N SER A 142 4.45 -2.67 11.40
CA SER A 142 3.24 -2.40 12.20
C SER A 142 2.70 -3.65 12.91
N ILE A 143 2.82 -4.82 12.27
CA ILE A 143 2.43 -6.10 12.87
C ILE A 143 3.41 -6.48 13.98
N GLU A 144 4.71 -6.31 13.77
CA GLU A 144 5.73 -6.57 14.77
C GLU A 144 5.58 -5.65 15.99
N ASP A 145 5.34 -4.36 15.79
CA ASP A 145 5.04 -3.40 16.86
C ASP A 145 3.77 -3.78 17.63
N GLN A 146 2.70 -4.23 16.95
CA GLN A 146 1.48 -4.69 17.62
C GLN A 146 1.70 -5.98 18.41
N GLN A 147 2.50 -6.91 17.88
CA GLN A 147 2.87 -8.12 18.58
C GLN A 147 3.65 -7.77 19.85
N ILE A 148 4.70 -6.94 19.75
CA ILE A 148 5.52 -6.49 20.89
C ILE A 148 4.66 -5.77 21.94
N LEU A 149 3.74 -4.88 21.54
CA LEU A 149 2.81 -4.22 22.45
C LEU A 149 1.87 -5.22 23.15
N SER A 150 1.37 -6.23 22.44
CA SER A 150 0.55 -7.29 23.03
C SER A 150 1.35 -8.16 24.01
N TYR A 151 2.62 -8.43 23.73
CA TYR A 151 3.53 -9.14 24.64
C TYR A 151 3.85 -8.31 25.88
N MET A 152 4.12 -7.01 25.72
CA MET A 152 4.36 -6.09 26.83
C MET A 152 3.11 -5.89 27.69
N LEU A 153 1.92 -5.79 27.08
CA LEU A 153 0.64 -5.73 27.79
C LEU A 153 0.34 -7.05 28.51
N LYS A 154 0.58 -8.21 27.89
CA LYS A 154 0.48 -9.51 28.58
C LYS A 154 1.41 -9.59 29.78
N LYS A 155 2.65 -9.09 29.65
CA LYS A 155 3.61 -9.05 30.78
C LYS A 155 3.16 -8.08 31.88
N PHE A 156 2.58 -6.94 31.51
CA PHE A 156 2.03 -5.95 32.44
C PHE A 156 0.73 -6.43 33.12
N LEU A 157 -0.15 -7.13 32.40
CA LEU A 157 -1.34 -7.80 32.94
C LEU A 157 -1.02 -9.06 33.74
N ASN A 158 0.16 -9.67 33.56
CA ASN A 158 0.62 -10.75 34.43
C ASN A 158 1.26 -10.19 35.71
N TRP A 159 1.84 -8.98 35.66
CA TRP A 159 2.41 -8.30 36.82
C TRP A 159 1.35 -7.62 37.69
N THR A 160 0.38 -6.96 37.07
CA THR A 160 -0.83 -6.49 37.74
C THR A 160 -1.74 -7.72 37.90
N HIS A 161 -2.09 -8.13 39.11
CA HIS A 161 -2.76 -9.42 39.40
C HIS A 161 -4.22 -9.53 38.88
N LEU A 162 -4.56 -8.91 37.75
CA LEU A 162 -5.82 -8.97 37.01
C LEU A 162 -5.78 -10.17 36.04
N ARG A 163 -5.64 -11.38 36.59
CA ARG A 163 -5.66 -12.63 35.83
C ARG A 163 -7.07 -12.89 35.29
N ARG A 164 -7.34 -12.52 34.03
CA ARG A 164 -8.40 -13.17 33.25
C ARG A 164 -7.76 -14.34 32.48
N PRO A 165 -8.16 -15.59 32.72
CA PRO A 165 -7.57 -16.73 32.02
C PRO A 165 -7.87 -16.63 30.52
N ASN A 166 -6.85 -16.89 29.70
CA ASN A 166 -6.99 -16.91 28.25
C ASN A 166 -7.92 -18.06 27.86
N VAL A 167 -8.84 -17.80 26.93
CA VAL A 167 -9.87 -18.76 26.52
C VAL A 167 -9.23 -20.00 25.87
N GLU A 168 -8.11 -19.85 25.15
CA GLU A 168 -7.31 -20.95 24.58
C GLU A 168 -6.64 -21.85 25.64
N GLU A 169 -6.01 -21.29 26.68
CA GLU A 169 -5.46 -22.09 27.78
C GLU A 169 -6.56 -22.88 28.52
N THR A 170 -7.76 -22.31 28.61
CA THR A 170 -8.91 -22.99 29.20
C THR A 170 -9.39 -24.16 28.34
N TYR A 171 -9.26 -24.08 27.02
CA TYR A 171 -9.56 -25.18 26.11
C TYR A 171 -8.49 -26.27 26.18
N GLU A 172 -7.20 -25.94 26.14
CA GLU A 172 -6.11 -26.93 26.22
C GLU A 172 -6.09 -27.67 27.56
N ILE A 173 -6.34 -26.97 28.68
CA ILE A 173 -6.42 -27.60 30.02
C ILE A 173 -7.65 -28.51 30.13
N ARG A 174 -8.77 -28.16 29.46
CA ARG A 174 -10.00 -28.96 29.49
C ARG A 174 -9.91 -30.17 28.56
N ASP A 175 -9.26 -30.01 27.42
CA ASP A 175 -9.00 -31.08 26.45
C ASP A 175 -7.99 -32.10 27.00
N SER A 176 -6.88 -31.63 27.59
CA SER A 176 -5.90 -32.49 28.28
C SER A 176 -6.53 -33.27 29.44
N ARG A 177 -7.46 -32.64 30.18
CA ARG A 177 -8.22 -33.32 31.24
C ARG A 177 -9.22 -34.34 30.71
N MET A 178 -9.88 -34.07 29.57
CA MET A 178 -10.72 -35.08 28.92
C MET A 178 -9.88 -36.25 28.40
N HIS A 179 -8.72 -35.98 27.80
CA HIS A 179 -7.83 -37.01 27.31
C HIS A 179 -7.38 -37.93 28.45
N SER A 180 -6.91 -37.39 29.56
CA SER A 180 -6.52 -38.23 30.71
C SER A 180 -7.69 -38.98 31.36
N GLN A 181 -8.89 -38.38 31.39
CA GLN A 181 -10.05 -39.01 32.02
C GLN A 181 -10.65 -40.15 31.19
N TYR A 182 -10.54 -40.12 29.87
CA TYR A 182 -11.16 -41.11 28.98
C TYR A 182 -10.17 -42.00 28.24
N VAL A 183 -8.98 -41.52 27.87
CA VAL A 183 -8.01 -42.24 27.05
C VAL A 183 -7.07 -43.09 27.91
N ASP A 184 -6.53 -42.55 29.01
CA ASP A 184 -5.63 -43.31 29.92
C ASP A 184 -6.25 -44.62 30.45
N PRO A 185 -7.55 -44.69 30.81
CA PRO A 185 -8.17 -45.94 31.26
C PRO A 185 -8.38 -46.96 30.15
N ILE A 186 -8.53 -46.51 28.89
CA ILE A 186 -8.69 -47.37 27.72
C ILE A 186 -7.34 -47.94 27.29
N GLU A 187 -6.28 -47.11 27.34
CA GLU A 187 -4.93 -47.50 26.95
C GLU A 187 -4.29 -48.45 27.97
N ASN A 188 -4.57 -48.27 29.27
CA ASN A 188 -4.13 -49.17 30.33
C ASN A 188 -5.03 -50.41 30.54
N PHE A 189 -6.04 -50.62 29.68
CA PHE A 189 -6.94 -51.77 29.75
C PHE A 189 -6.27 -53.12 29.45
N PRO A 190 -5.38 -53.26 28.43
CA PRO A 190 -4.67 -54.50 28.14
C PRO A 190 -3.75 -54.91 29.30
N ASP A 191 -2.99 -53.96 29.86
CA ASP A 191 -2.07 -54.21 30.97
C ASP A 191 -2.79 -54.71 32.23
N LYS A 192 -4.03 -54.26 32.46
CA LYS A 192 -4.86 -54.78 33.55
C LYS A 192 -5.33 -56.21 33.30
N ILE A 193 -5.58 -56.59 32.06
CA ILE A 193 -5.91 -57.99 31.71
C ILE A 193 -4.68 -58.87 31.90
N ASP A 194 -3.51 -58.42 31.47
CA ASP A 194 -2.26 -59.15 31.63
C ASP A 194 -1.90 -59.35 33.11
N GLN A 195 -2.08 -58.33 33.95
CA GLN A 195 -1.92 -58.45 35.40
C GLN A 195 -2.92 -59.42 36.04
N LEU A 196 -4.16 -59.47 35.54
CA LEU A 196 -5.16 -60.41 36.03
C LEU A 196 -4.85 -61.84 35.60
N LEU A 197 -4.35 -62.06 34.38
CA LEU A 197 -3.92 -63.37 33.90
C LEU A 197 -2.69 -63.88 34.68
N GLU A 198 -1.72 -63.01 34.94
CA GLU A 198 -0.53 -63.35 35.74
C GLU A 198 -0.89 -63.64 37.21
N ALA A 199 -1.85 -62.89 37.78
CA ALA A 199 -2.37 -63.18 39.11
C ALA A 199 -3.17 -64.49 39.17
N LEU A 200 -3.84 -64.88 38.07
CA LEU A 200 -4.60 -66.13 37.98
C LEU A 200 -3.66 -67.34 37.84
N ASP A 201 -2.59 -67.22 37.06
CA ASP A 201 -1.54 -68.24 36.89
C ASP A 201 -0.74 -68.48 38.19
N ARG A 202 -0.69 -67.47 39.08
CA ARG A 202 -0.04 -67.59 40.38
C ARG A 202 -0.89 -68.29 41.45
N VAL A 203 -2.20 -68.44 41.21
CA VAL A 203 -3.18 -68.97 42.19
C VAL A 203 -3.60 -70.41 41.85
N TYR A 204 -3.26 -70.93 40.67
CA TYR A 204 -3.45 -72.33 40.27
C TYR A 204 -2.12 -73.09 40.23
#